data_AF-M7T5Y2-F1
#
_entry.id   AF-M7T5Y2-F1
#
_cell.length_a   1.000
_cell.length_b   1.000
_cell.length_c   1.000
_cell.angle_alpha   90.00
_cell.angle_beta   90.00
_cell.angle_gamma   90.00
#
_symmetry.space_group_name_H-M   'P 1'
#
loop_
_entity.id
_entity.type
_entity.pdbx_description
1 polymer ?
#
loop_
_entity_poly.entity_id
_entity_poly.type
_entity_poly.pdbx_seq_one_letter_code
_entity_poly.pdbx_strand_id
1 'polypeptide(L)'
;MVDQSNKTEAVAGECYNPYCKNPKSSSNGADLSTCAGCKKVRYCSKDCQKQHWKDHKLYCKHVASGGASSASLDALKYYEKIAVHDPEAQALARDIGLALPSPGGRPQGVNKPIRRLVAKGRDTPENLALFFGDRAQSTDMFSHSYNDSRLEVLLRPPPGSPSYVMAAGLGLDDGCPSSAWTPREPSAAEARQLREIRDMQDTIRRHMGARGVADVGTSDMRDILVQNFGDRWADAVQVYQHALNSMDRGVVGGR
;
A
#
# COMPACT_ATOMS: atom_id res chain seq x y z
N MET A 1 24.21 -18.96 4.74
CA MET A 1 23.20 -19.83 4.10
C MET A 1 22.05 -19.93 5.09
N VAL A 2 21.02 -19.11 4.91
CA VAL A 2 19.85 -19.12 5.80
C VAL A 2 18.71 -19.73 5.00
N ASP A 3 18.28 -20.91 5.44
CA ASP A 3 17.18 -21.70 4.89
C ASP A 3 15.88 -20.87 4.94
N GLN A 4 15.34 -20.53 3.75
CA GLN A 4 14.08 -19.80 3.58
C GLN A 4 12.90 -20.76 3.38
N SER A 5 12.83 -21.82 4.18
CA SER A 5 11.68 -22.73 4.19
C SER A 5 10.78 -22.45 5.38
N ASN A 6 10.11 -21.30 5.40
CA ASN A 6 8.95 -21.11 6.28
C ASN A 6 7.73 -20.74 5.43
N LYS A 7 7.18 -21.77 4.76
CA LYS A 7 5.88 -21.70 4.10
C LYS A 7 4.82 -21.54 5.18
N THR A 8 4.33 -20.33 5.32
CA THR A 8 3.31 -19.93 6.31
C THR A 8 2.07 -20.80 6.13
N GLU A 9 1.73 -21.57 7.18
CA GLU A 9 0.54 -22.40 7.22
C GLU A 9 -0.71 -21.53 7.07
N ALA A 10 -1.46 -21.72 5.98
CA ALA A 10 -2.82 -21.21 5.84
C ALA A 10 -3.62 -21.62 7.08
N VAL A 11 -4.41 -20.71 7.66
CA VAL A 11 -5.27 -20.94 8.85
C VAL A 11 -5.99 -22.28 8.71
N ALA A 12 -5.39 -23.31 9.29
CA ALA A 12 -5.72 -24.69 9.00
C ALA A 12 -6.82 -25.08 9.97
N GLY A 13 -8.08 -24.87 9.57
CA GLY A 13 -9.15 -25.49 10.32
C GLY A 13 -10.53 -24.88 10.20
N GLU A 14 -10.76 -23.76 9.52
CA GLU A 14 -12.08 -23.12 9.49
C GLU A 14 -12.73 -23.12 8.11
N CYS A 15 -14.06 -22.94 8.09
CA CYS A 15 -14.80 -22.72 6.86
C CYS A 15 -14.42 -21.35 6.26
N TYR A 16 -13.98 -21.34 5.01
CA TYR A 16 -13.51 -20.13 4.33
C TYR A 16 -14.64 -19.16 3.93
N ASN A 17 -15.91 -19.58 3.99
CA ASN A 17 -17.02 -18.72 3.65
C ASN A 17 -17.20 -17.63 4.74
N PRO A 18 -16.97 -16.33 4.45
CA PRO A 18 -17.10 -15.27 5.44
C PRO A 18 -18.55 -15.08 5.93
N TYR A 19 -19.53 -15.66 5.24
CA TYR A 19 -20.94 -15.61 5.59
C TYR A 19 -21.41 -16.87 6.36
N CYS A 20 -20.49 -17.75 6.76
CA CYS A 20 -20.83 -18.98 7.46
C CYS A 20 -21.35 -18.67 8.87
N LYS A 21 -22.58 -19.09 9.19
CA LYS A 21 -23.20 -18.90 10.51
C LYS A 21 -22.64 -19.83 11.60
N ASN A 22 -21.94 -20.89 11.21
CA ASN A 22 -21.35 -21.86 12.12
C ASN A 22 -20.04 -22.37 11.48
N PRO A 23 -18.96 -21.58 11.52
CA PRO A 23 -17.67 -21.98 10.98
C PRO A 23 -17.16 -23.16 11.81
N LYS A 24 -17.37 -24.38 11.31
CA LYS A 24 -16.85 -25.58 11.96
C LYS A 24 -15.33 -25.53 11.91
N SER A 25 -14.69 -25.64 13.07
CA SER A 25 -13.26 -25.86 13.17
C SER A 25 -12.95 -27.37 13.00
N SER A 26 -11.80 -27.72 12.43
CA SER A 26 -11.31 -29.12 12.42
C SER A 26 -11.17 -29.69 13.84
N SER A 27 -11.14 -28.86 14.88
CA SER A 27 -11.15 -29.28 16.29
C SER A 27 -12.49 -29.85 16.79
N ASN A 28 -13.60 -29.63 16.06
CA ASN A 28 -14.93 -30.14 16.40
C ASN A 28 -15.33 -31.41 15.59
N GLY A 29 -14.36 -32.11 14.98
CA GLY A 29 -14.59 -33.43 14.38
C GLY A 29 -15.41 -33.45 13.08
N ALA A 30 -15.51 -32.32 12.37
CA ALA A 30 -16.15 -32.27 11.06
C ALA A 30 -15.11 -32.12 9.93
N ASP A 31 -15.12 -33.05 8.98
CA ASP A 31 -14.27 -33.01 7.79
C ASP A 31 -14.62 -31.82 6.89
N LEU A 32 -13.71 -30.87 6.77
CA LEU A 32 -13.85 -29.77 5.82
C LEU A 32 -13.55 -30.24 4.40
N SER A 33 -14.40 -29.88 3.46
CA SER A 33 -14.20 -30.19 2.03
C SER A 33 -13.32 -29.14 1.36
N THR A 34 -12.24 -29.58 0.75
CA THR A 34 -11.34 -28.70 -0.02
C THR A 34 -11.99 -28.32 -1.36
N CYS A 35 -11.84 -27.06 -1.79
CA CYS A 35 -12.31 -26.62 -3.10
C CYS A 35 -11.58 -27.40 -4.21
N ALA A 36 -12.33 -28.15 -5.04
CA ALA A 36 -11.73 -28.99 -6.08
C ALA A 36 -11.00 -28.22 -7.19
N GLY A 37 -11.36 -26.95 -7.42
CA GLY A 37 -10.74 -26.10 -8.44
C GLY A 37 -9.37 -25.59 -8.03
N CYS A 38 -9.32 -24.73 -7.00
CA CYS A 38 -8.07 -24.10 -6.57
C CYS A 38 -7.27 -24.90 -5.55
N LYS A 39 -7.91 -25.81 -4.80
CA LYS A 39 -7.31 -26.58 -3.70
C LYS A 39 -6.71 -25.73 -2.55
N LYS A 40 -6.96 -24.42 -2.53
CA LYS A 40 -6.39 -23.48 -1.54
C LYS A 40 -7.28 -23.19 -0.33
N VAL A 41 -8.58 -23.43 -0.43
CA VAL A 41 -9.56 -23.10 0.62
C VAL A 41 -10.46 -24.29 0.93
N ARG A 42 -11.05 -24.30 2.14
CA ARG A 42 -11.93 -25.38 2.61
C ARG A 42 -13.29 -24.85 3.06
N TYR A 43 -14.33 -25.66 2.93
CA TYR A 43 -15.71 -25.33 3.32
C TYR A 43 -16.31 -26.43 4.18
N CYS A 44 -17.16 -26.06 5.15
CA CYS A 44 -17.86 -27.03 6.00
C CYS A 44 -19.05 -27.71 5.30
N SER A 45 -19.52 -27.17 4.17
CA SER A 45 -20.60 -27.75 3.36
C SER A 45 -20.55 -27.24 1.92
N LYS A 46 -21.24 -27.97 1.01
CA LYS A 46 -21.47 -27.51 -0.38
C LYS A 46 -22.26 -26.19 -0.42
N ASP A 47 -23.13 -25.95 0.55
CA ASP A 47 -23.92 -24.71 0.61
C ASP A 47 -23.04 -23.50 0.96
N CYS A 48 -22.07 -23.66 1.88
CA CYS A 48 -21.08 -22.61 2.15
C CYS A 48 -20.23 -22.30 0.92
N GLN A 49 -19.83 -23.33 0.16
CA GLN A 49 -19.11 -23.14 -1.10
C GLN A 49 -19.97 -22.39 -2.13
N LYS A 50 -21.24 -22.77 -2.31
CA LYS A 50 -22.16 -22.11 -3.25
C LYS A 50 -22.44 -20.66 -2.87
N GLN A 51 -22.65 -20.39 -1.59
CA GLN A 51 -22.90 -19.03 -1.08
C GLN A 51 -21.70 -18.12 -1.35
N HIS A 52 -20.49 -18.59 -1.08
CA HIS A 52 -19.26 -17.82 -1.29
C HIS A 52 -18.81 -17.76 -2.77
N TRP A 53 -19.43 -18.52 -3.67
CA TRP A 53 -18.95 -18.68 -5.05
C TRP A 53 -18.86 -17.36 -5.83
N LYS A 54 -19.77 -16.40 -5.59
CA LYS A 54 -19.75 -15.11 -6.29
C LYS A 54 -18.43 -14.34 -6.06
N ASP A 55 -17.90 -14.41 -4.85
CA ASP A 55 -16.65 -13.74 -4.46
C ASP A 55 -15.44 -14.62 -4.82
N HIS A 56 -15.53 -15.92 -4.53
CA HIS A 56 -14.43 -16.87 -4.74
C HIS A 56 -14.10 -17.18 -6.21
N LYS A 57 -15.07 -17.08 -7.13
CA LYS A 57 -14.96 -17.61 -8.50
C LYS A 57 -13.74 -17.08 -9.26
N LEU A 58 -13.42 -15.79 -9.14
CA LEU A 58 -12.29 -15.19 -9.85
C LEU A 58 -10.96 -15.71 -9.30
N TYR A 59 -10.77 -15.66 -7.98
CA TYR A 59 -9.59 -16.25 -7.34
C TYR A 59 -9.45 -17.75 -7.64
N CYS A 60 -10.54 -18.51 -7.61
CA CYS A 60 -10.52 -19.94 -7.92
C CYS A 60 -9.96 -20.22 -9.33
N LYS A 61 -10.42 -19.46 -10.32
CA LYS A 61 -9.92 -19.55 -11.71
C LYS A 61 -8.48 -19.07 -11.84
N HIS A 62 -8.10 -18.02 -11.12
CA HIS A 62 -6.73 -17.51 -11.10
C HIS A 62 -5.77 -18.62 -10.67
N VAL A 63 -6.02 -19.26 -9.52
CA VAL A 63 -5.19 -20.37 -9.04
C VAL A 63 -5.22 -21.57 -9.98
N ALA A 64 -6.41 -21.97 -10.45
CA ALA A 64 -6.56 -23.14 -11.33
C ALA A 64 -5.87 -22.96 -12.69
N SER A 65 -5.69 -21.73 -13.15
CA SER A 65 -5.02 -21.39 -14.42
C SER A 65 -3.58 -20.93 -14.26
N GLY A 66 -3.01 -20.98 -13.05
CA GLY A 66 -1.66 -20.47 -12.78
C GLY A 66 -1.50 -18.98 -13.11
N GLY A 67 -2.53 -18.17 -12.85
CA GLY A 67 -2.52 -16.72 -13.07
C GLY A 67 -3.04 -16.25 -14.43
N ALA A 68 -3.18 -17.14 -15.42
CA ALA A 68 -3.58 -16.74 -16.78
C ALA A 68 -4.94 -16.02 -16.82
N SER A 69 -5.92 -16.42 -15.99
CA SER A 69 -7.24 -15.80 -16.00
C SER A 69 -7.30 -14.38 -15.41
N SER A 70 -6.23 -13.90 -14.77
CA SER A 70 -6.15 -12.55 -14.18
C SER A 70 -5.07 -11.68 -14.82
N ALA A 71 -4.37 -12.17 -15.86
CA ALA A 71 -3.23 -11.48 -16.45
C ALA A 71 -3.54 -10.10 -17.03
N SER A 72 -4.82 -9.82 -17.31
CA SER A 72 -5.33 -8.54 -17.82
C SER A 72 -5.98 -7.65 -16.77
N LEU A 73 -6.05 -8.07 -15.50
CA LEU A 73 -6.61 -7.23 -14.43
C LEU A 73 -5.67 -6.08 -14.13
N ASP A 74 -6.24 -4.89 -13.91
CA ASP A 74 -5.51 -3.79 -13.29
C ASP A 74 -5.24 -4.07 -11.81
N ALA A 75 -4.27 -3.35 -11.23
CA ALA A 75 -3.81 -3.57 -9.86
C ALA A 75 -4.92 -3.46 -8.81
N LEU A 76 -5.89 -2.54 -9.00
CA LEU A 76 -7.01 -2.36 -8.08
C LEU A 76 -7.94 -3.56 -8.13
N LYS A 77 -8.36 -3.99 -9.31
CA LYS A 77 -9.21 -5.18 -9.46
C LYS A 77 -8.51 -6.44 -8.98
N TYR A 78 -7.21 -6.58 -9.22
CA TYR A 78 -6.44 -7.70 -8.70
C TYR A 78 -6.49 -7.72 -7.18
N TYR A 79 -6.18 -6.59 -6.53
CA TYR A 79 -6.23 -6.48 -5.07
C TYR A 79 -7.61 -6.85 -4.52
N GLU A 80 -8.68 -6.27 -5.06
CA GLU A 80 -10.05 -6.46 -4.57
C GLU A 80 -10.68 -7.83 -4.86
N LYS A 81 -10.22 -8.54 -5.89
CA LYS A 81 -10.86 -9.79 -6.37
C LYS A 81 -10.00 -11.03 -6.27
N ILE A 82 -8.68 -10.86 -6.19
CA ILE A 82 -7.72 -11.97 -6.12
C ILE A 82 -7.02 -11.95 -4.77
N ALA A 83 -6.31 -10.86 -4.44
CA ALA A 83 -5.47 -10.81 -3.24
C ALA A 83 -6.28 -11.00 -1.95
N VAL A 84 -7.48 -10.41 -1.84
CA VAL A 84 -8.35 -10.62 -0.65
C VAL A 84 -8.73 -12.09 -0.40
N HIS A 85 -8.63 -12.94 -1.43
CA HIS A 85 -8.97 -14.36 -1.36
C HIS A 85 -7.74 -15.28 -1.33
N ASP A 86 -6.53 -14.72 -1.42
CA ASP A 86 -5.30 -15.47 -1.34
C ASP A 86 -4.86 -15.63 0.12
N PRO A 87 -4.73 -16.87 0.65
CA PRO A 87 -4.28 -17.11 2.02
C PRO A 87 -2.93 -16.48 2.36
N GLU A 88 -2.01 -16.42 1.39
CA GLU A 88 -0.67 -15.84 1.56
C GLU A 88 -0.78 -14.31 1.66
N ALA A 89 -1.59 -13.69 0.80
CA ALA A 89 -1.89 -12.26 0.89
C ALA A 89 -2.62 -11.90 2.19
N GLN A 90 -3.57 -12.72 2.63
CA GLN A 90 -4.25 -12.55 3.91
C GLN A 90 -3.30 -12.64 5.11
N ALA A 91 -2.34 -13.57 5.06
CA ALA A 91 -1.31 -13.68 6.08
C ALA A 91 -0.41 -12.44 6.11
N LEU A 92 0.04 -11.97 4.93
CA LEU A 92 0.81 -10.75 4.82
C LEU A 92 0.03 -9.52 5.32
N ALA A 93 -1.25 -9.41 4.96
CA ALA A 93 -2.12 -8.32 5.43
C ALA A 93 -2.23 -8.30 6.96
N ARG A 94 -2.36 -9.46 7.61
CA ARG A 94 -2.32 -9.56 9.08
C ARG A 94 -0.96 -9.15 9.65
N ASP A 95 0.14 -9.62 9.08
CA ASP A 95 1.52 -9.28 9.51
C ASP A 95 1.78 -7.77 9.47
N ILE A 96 1.27 -7.09 8.45
CA ILE A 96 1.42 -5.64 8.29
C ILE A 96 0.28 -4.81 8.91
N GLY A 97 -0.67 -5.45 9.61
CA GLY A 97 -1.82 -4.79 10.24
C GLY A 97 -2.79 -4.12 9.25
N LEU A 98 -2.83 -4.57 8.00
CA LEU A 98 -3.71 -4.06 6.96
C LEU A 98 -5.07 -4.75 7.01
N ALA A 99 -6.13 -3.97 7.20
CA ALA A 99 -7.49 -4.46 7.01
C ALA A 99 -7.78 -4.65 5.51
N LEU A 100 -8.04 -5.89 5.10
CA LEU A 100 -8.43 -6.19 3.72
C LEU A 100 -9.88 -5.74 3.47
N PRO A 101 -10.21 -5.29 2.24
CA PRO A 101 -11.58 -4.91 1.92
C PRO A 101 -12.51 -6.12 2.02
N SER A 102 -13.64 -5.92 2.72
CA SER A 102 -14.70 -6.92 2.78
C SER A 102 -15.40 -7.04 1.42
N PRO A 103 -15.87 -8.25 1.05
CA PRO A 103 -16.72 -8.40 -0.13
C PRO A 103 -17.92 -7.44 -0.10
N GLY A 104 -18.15 -6.71 -1.19
CA GLY A 104 -19.23 -5.72 -1.30
C GLY A 104 -18.96 -4.38 -0.60
N GLY A 105 -17.78 -4.18 0.00
CA GLY A 105 -17.34 -2.88 0.52
C GLY A 105 -17.07 -1.86 -0.59
N ARG A 106 -16.92 -0.59 -0.20
CA ARG A 106 -16.50 0.47 -1.13
C ARG A 106 -15.04 0.23 -1.57
N PRO A 107 -14.69 0.51 -2.84
CA PRO A 107 -13.30 0.49 -3.29
C PRO A 107 -12.43 1.41 -2.43
N GLN A 108 -11.30 0.91 -1.95
CA GLN A 108 -10.37 1.66 -1.08
C GLN A 108 -9.11 2.13 -1.83
N GLY A 109 -9.03 1.87 -3.14
CA GLY A 109 -7.85 2.19 -3.95
C GLY A 109 -6.63 1.33 -3.59
N VAL A 110 -5.49 1.68 -4.20
CA VAL A 110 -4.21 0.96 -3.99
C VAL A 110 -3.24 1.70 -3.04
N ASN A 111 -3.51 2.97 -2.73
CA ASN A 111 -2.56 3.80 -1.96
C ASN A 111 -2.37 3.28 -0.52
N LYS A 112 -3.45 2.94 0.19
CA LYS A 112 -3.37 2.40 1.55
C LYS A 112 -2.57 1.09 1.64
N PRO A 113 -2.84 0.05 0.82
CA PRO A 113 -2.03 -1.17 0.85
C PRO A 113 -0.59 -0.95 0.41
N ILE A 114 -0.33 -0.13 -0.62
CA ILE A 114 1.04 0.25 -1.04
C ILE A 114 1.79 0.90 0.12
N ARG A 115 1.22 1.97 0.69
CA ARG A 115 1.82 2.70 1.81
C ARG A 115 2.07 1.79 3.00
N ARG A 116 1.15 0.86 3.29
CA ARG A 116 1.34 -0.07 4.41
C ARG A 116 2.51 -1.02 4.20
N LEU A 117 2.64 -1.60 3.01
CA LEU A 117 3.80 -2.45 2.69
C LEU A 117 5.10 -1.67 2.86
N VAL A 118 5.13 -0.43 2.35
CA VAL A 118 6.28 0.45 2.43
C VAL A 118 6.63 0.82 3.88
N ALA A 119 5.66 1.26 4.67
CA ALA A 119 5.84 1.64 6.08
C ALA A 119 6.33 0.47 6.96
N LYS A 120 6.01 -0.76 6.57
CA LYS A 120 6.44 -1.99 7.25
C LYS A 120 7.73 -2.60 6.67
N GLY A 121 8.29 -2.02 5.61
CA GLY A 121 9.46 -2.57 4.92
C GLY A 121 9.20 -3.94 4.27
N ARG A 122 7.94 -4.18 3.90
CA ARG A 122 7.46 -5.43 3.26
C ARG A 122 7.15 -5.23 1.78
N ASP A 123 7.56 -4.12 1.18
CA ASP A 123 7.33 -3.78 -0.21
C ASP A 123 8.31 -4.46 -1.19
N THR A 124 8.56 -5.76 -1.02
CA THR A 124 9.36 -6.54 -1.98
C THR A 124 8.59 -6.77 -3.27
N PRO A 125 9.26 -7.03 -4.41
CA PRO A 125 8.59 -7.33 -5.67
C PRO A 125 7.56 -8.46 -5.56
N GLU A 126 7.85 -9.48 -4.75
CA GLU A 126 6.98 -10.63 -4.51
C GLU A 126 5.73 -10.23 -3.74
N ASN A 127 5.87 -9.42 -2.69
CA ASN A 127 4.74 -8.94 -1.90
C ASN A 127 3.87 -7.94 -2.68
N LEU A 128 4.49 -7.11 -3.52
CA LEU A 128 3.76 -6.23 -4.45
C LEU A 128 2.98 -7.05 -5.47
N ALA A 129 3.58 -8.09 -6.07
CA ALA A 129 2.90 -9.00 -6.98
C ALA A 129 1.76 -9.76 -6.28
N LEU A 130 1.96 -10.16 -5.02
CA LEU A 130 0.94 -10.84 -4.22
C LEU A 130 -0.31 -9.99 -4.00
N PHE A 131 -0.16 -8.68 -3.81
CA PHE A 131 -1.30 -7.77 -3.62
C PHE A 131 -1.88 -7.20 -4.91
N PHE A 132 -1.07 -7.00 -5.95
CA PHE A 132 -1.45 -6.19 -7.11
C PHE A 132 -1.28 -6.92 -8.45
N GLY A 133 -0.74 -8.13 -8.44
CA GLY A 133 -0.42 -8.93 -9.63
C GLY A 133 0.93 -8.57 -10.24
N ASP A 134 1.49 -9.50 -11.02
CA ASP A 134 2.86 -9.41 -11.55
C ASP A 134 3.12 -8.19 -12.44
N ARG A 135 2.07 -7.63 -13.04
CA ARG A 135 2.18 -6.51 -13.99
C ARG A 135 1.91 -5.15 -13.35
N ALA A 136 1.55 -5.08 -12.07
CA ALA A 136 1.22 -3.81 -11.42
C ALA A 136 2.36 -2.79 -11.56
N GLN A 137 3.59 -3.22 -11.28
CA GLN A 137 4.81 -2.41 -11.36
C GLN A 137 5.17 -1.95 -12.79
N SER A 138 4.53 -2.50 -13.82
CA SER A 138 4.70 -2.05 -15.22
C SER A 138 3.74 -0.93 -15.62
N THR A 139 2.82 -0.54 -14.73
CA THR A 139 1.85 0.53 -15.01
C THR A 139 2.34 1.85 -14.41
N ASP A 140 2.25 2.94 -15.18
CA ASP A 140 2.72 4.27 -14.75
C ASP A 140 2.00 4.74 -13.48
N MET A 141 0.68 4.53 -13.42
CA MET A 141 -0.14 4.92 -12.27
C MET A 141 0.31 4.24 -10.98
N PHE A 142 0.51 2.91 -11.01
CA PHE A 142 0.95 2.18 -9.83
C PHE A 142 2.37 2.57 -9.43
N SER A 143 3.26 2.70 -10.40
CA SER A 143 4.66 3.08 -10.17
C SER A 143 4.76 4.46 -9.52
N HIS A 144 3.94 5.40 -9.97
CA HIS A 144 3.84 6.72 -9.35
C HIS A 144 3.34 6.65 -7.90
N SER A 145 2.22 5.97 -7.64
CA SER A 145 1.69 5.76 -6.28
C SER A 145 2.70 5.08 -5.34
N TYR A 146 3.44 4.10 -5.86
CA TYR A 146 4.48 3.40 -5.11
C TYR A 146 5.66 4.32 -4.77
N ASN A 147 6.20 5.02 -5.76
CA ASN A 147 7.35 5.92 -5.58
C ASN A 147 7.01 7.08 -4.62
N ASP A 148 5.83 7.67 -4.77
CA ASP A 148 5.37 8.73 -3.86
C ASP A 148 5.21 8.21 -2.43
N SER A 149 4.63 7.03 -2.26
CA SER A 149 4.53 6.38 -0.93
C SER A 149 5.91 6.09 -0.34
N ARG A 150 6.89 5.65 -1.14
CA ARG A 150 8.28 5.43 -0.72
C ARG A 150 8.93 6.71 -0.21
N LEU A 151 8.86 7.78 -1.00
CA LEU A 151 9.45 9.06 -0.62
C LEU A 151 8.78 9.62 0.63
N GLU A 152 7.46 9.67 0.67
CA GLU A 152 6.74 10.23 1.82
C GLU A 152 7.00 9.44 3.11
N VAL A 153 6.98 8.10 3.04
CA VAL A 153 7.22 7.27 4.23
C VAL A 153 8.64 7.46 4.79
N LEU A 154 9.63 7.66 3.91
CA LEU A 154 11.03 7.89 4.29
C LEU A 154 11.29 9.33 4.75
N LEU A 155 10.59 10.31 4.19
CA LEU A 155 10.67 11.71 4.62
C LEU A 155 10.07 11.92 6.02
N ARG A 156 9.05 11.12 6.39
CA ARG A 156 8.24 11.28 7.60
C ARG A 156 7.74 12.72 7.79
N PRO A 157 6.84 13.20 6.91
CA PRO A 157 6.27 14.54 7.05
C PRO A 157 5.68 14.75 8.45
N PRO A 158 5.97 15.88 9.10
CA PRO A 158 5.47 16.16 10.43
C PRO A 158 3.97 16.53 10.40
N PRO A 159 3.27 16.43 11.54
CA PRO A 159 1.98 17.09 11.72
C PRO A 159 2.07 18.57 11.29
N GLY A 160 1.02 19.07 10.62
CA GLY A 160 1.02 20.42 10.04
C GLY A 160 1.54 20.50 8.60
N SER A 161 2.12 19.43 8.06
CA SER A 161 2.45 19.35 6.63
C SER A 161 1.22 18.98 5.77
N PRO A 162 1.13 19.49 4.53
CA PRO A 162 0.11 19.04 3.57
C PRO A 162 0.06 17.52 3.38
N SER A 163 1.22 16.86 3.22
CA SER A 163 1.30 15.40 3.07
C SER A 163 0.77 14.66 4.29
N TYR A 164 1.16 15.06 5.51
CA TYR A 164 0.67 14.45 6.74
C TYR A 164 -0.85 14.57 6.84
N VAL A 165 -1.39 15.77 6.61
CA VAL A 165 -2.83 16.03 6.69
C VAL A 165 -3.60 15.23 5.65
N MET A 166 -3.08 15.13 4.42
CA MET A 166 -3.66 14.30 3.37
C MET A 166 -3.68 12.82 3.76
N ALA A 167 -2.55 12.28 4.23
CA ALA A 167 -2.44 10.88 4.64
C ALA A 167 -3.38 10.55 5.81
N ALA A 168 -3.49 11.46 6.79
CA ALA A 168 -4.41 11.35 7.91
C ALA A 168 -5.88 11.42 7.47
N GLY A 169 -6.24 12.40 6.63
CA GLY A 169 -7.62 12.58 6.14
C GLY A 169 -8.12 11.42 5.26
N LEU A 170 -7.22 10.73 4.57
CA LEU A 170 -7.51 9.52 3.81
C LEU A 170 -7.40 8.23 4.64
N GLY A 171 -7.03 8.33 5.92
CA GLY A 171 -6.86 7.19 6.81
C GLY A 171 -5.83 6.17 6.30
N LEU A 172 -4.79 6.62 5.58
CA LEU A 172 -3.80 5.72 4.96
C LEU A 172 -2.99 4.96 6.02
N ASP A 173 -2.77 5.60 7.17
CA ASP A 173 -2.01 5.06 8.28
C ASP A 173 -2.89 4.42 9.36
N ASP A 174 -4.23 4.46 9.24
CA ASP A 174 -5.16 3.91 10.23
C ASP A 174 -4.90 2.43 10.51
N GLY A 175 -4.81 2.09 11.79
CA GLY A 175 -4.52 0.73 12.25
C GLY A 175 -3.06 0.29 12.05
N CYS A 176 -2.16 1.17 11.59
CA CYS A 176 -0.72 0.94 11.64
C CYS A 176 -0.21 1.32 13.04
N PRO A 177 0.35 0.39 13.84
CA PRO A 177 0.98 0.78 15.11
C PRO A 177 2.20 1.67 14.84
N SER A 178 2.39 2.75 15.59
CA SER A 178 3.55 3.64 15.42
C SER A 178 4.88 2.93 15.69
N SER A 179 4.90 1.99 16.65
CA SER A 179 6.03 1.09 16.93
C SER A 179 6.35 0.13 15.77
N ALA A 180 5.46 0.03 14.79
CA ALA A 180 5.60 -0.82 13.62
C ALA A 180 6.15 -0.07 12.40
N TRP A 181 6.42 1.25 12.47
CA TRP A 181 6.97 2.01 11.34
C TRP A 181 8.44 1.69 11.08
N THR A 182 8.68 0.69 10.24
CA THR A 182 9.98 0.07 9.95
C THR A 182 10.20 -0.04 8.44
N PRO A 183 10.22 1.09 7.69
CA PRO A 183 10.45 1.04 6.25
C PRO A 183 11.84 0.48 5.95
N ARG A 184 11.97 -0.20 4.81
CA ARG A 184 13.28 -0.62 4.31
C ARG A 184 14.16 0.60 4.04
N GLU A 185 15.47 0.44 4.22
CA GLU A 185 16.47 1.44 3.87
C GLU A 185 16.28 1.93 2.42
N PRO A 186 16.54 3.22 2.15
CA PRO A 186 16.46 3.75 0.80
C PRO A 186 17.51 3.09 -0.10
N SER A 187 17.13 2.81 -1.34
CA SER A 187 18.06 2.53 -2.41
C SER A 187 18.95 3.76 -2.68
N ALA A 188 20.04 3.59 -3.43
CA ALA A 188 20.89 4.71 -3.79
C ALA A 188 20.15 5.82 -4.56
N ALA A 189 19.13 5.47 -5.35
CA ALA A 189 18.29 6.43 -6.07
C ALA A 189 17.33 7.16 -5.12
N GLU A 190 16.63 6.42 -4.26
CA GLU A 190 15.74 6.99 -3.24
C GLU A 190 16.52 7.92 -2.30
N ALA A 191 17.72 7.52 -1.89
CA ALA A 191 18.59 8.33 -1.04
C ALA A 191 19.05 9.63 -1.72
N ARG A 192 19.26 9.63 -3.05
CA ARG A 192 19.55 10.87 -3.81
C ARG A 192 18.34 11.79 -3.81
N GLN A 193 17.17 11.28 -4.14
CA GLN A 193 15.92 12.06 -4.16
C GLN A 193 15.61 12.66 -2.78
N LEU A 194 15.77 11.88 -1.70
CA LEU A 194 15.58 12.36 -0.34
C LEU A 194 16.55 13.51 0.02
N ARG A 195 17.79 13.45 -0.45
CA ARG A 195 18.76 14.54 -0.25
C ARG A 195 18.33 15.78 -1.01
N GLU A 196 17.99 15.66 -2.29
CA GLU A 196 17.50 16.78 -3.11
C GLU A 196 16.28 17.45 -2.49
N ILE A 197 15.33 16.66 -1.97
CA ILE A 197 14.15 17.18 -1.28
C ILE A 197 14.56 17.93 -0.01
N ARG A 198 15.45 17.39 0.82
CA ARG A 198 15.91 18.05 2.06
C ARG A 198 16.69 19.33 1.77
N ASP A 199 17.56 19.32 0.77
CA ASP A 199 18.30 20.51 0.32
C ASP A 199 17.35 21.61 -0.19
N MET A 200 16.29 21.21 -0.89
CA MET A 200 15.22 22.11 -1.31
C MET A 200 14.42 22.65 -0.12
N GLN A 201 14.09 21.83 0.89
CA GLN A 201 13.46 22.30 2.13
C GLN A 201 14.33 23.36 2.83
N ASP A 202 15.64 23.17 2.87
CA ASP A 202 16.58 24.14 3.45
C ASP A 202 16.68 25.42 2.62
N THR A 203 16.59 25.31 1.30
CA THR A 203 16.52 26.47 0.40
C THR A 203 15.24 27.28 0.65
N ILE A 204 14.08 26.61 0.78
CA ILE A 204 12.81 27.26 1.13
C ILE A 204 12.91 27.94 2.49
N ARG A 205 13.45 27.27 3.53
CA ARG A 205 13.63 27.88 4.85
C ARG A 205 14.50 29.13 4.81
N ARG A 206 15.61 29.09 4.08
CA ARG A 206 16.52 30.24 3.92
C ARG A 206 15.86 31.41 3.19
N HIS A 207 15.12 31.13 2.11
CA HIS A 207 14.38 32.14 1.35
C HIS A 207 13.30 32.81 2.21
N MET A 208 12.54 32.02 2.97
CA MET A 208 11.44 32.54 3.79
C MET A 208 11.91 33.27 5.05
N GLY A 209 13.03 32.85 5.65
CA GLY A 209 13.61 33.47 6.84
C GLY A 209 12.57 33.65 7.96
N ALA A 210 12.45 34.88 8.47
CA ALA A 210 11.53 35.22 9.56
C ALA A 210 10.03 35.10 9.20
N ARG A 211 9.65 35.07 7.92
CA ARG A 211 8.25 34.88 7.49
C ARG A 211 7.75 33.47 7.83
N GLY A 212 8.65 32.49 7.98
CA GLY A 212 8.28 31.09 8.13
C GLY A 212 7.68 30.50 6.85
N VAL A 213 7.40 29.19 6.87
CA VAL A 213 7.07 28.42 5.65
C VAL A 213 5.57 28.19 5.44
N ALA A 214 4.74 28.69 6.36
CA ALA A 214 3.28 28.67 6.23
C ALA A 214 2.83 29.49 5.01
N ASP A 215 3.40 30.69 4.84
CA ASP A 215 2.99 31.71 3.87
C ASP A 215 3.82 31.72 2.58
N VAL A 216 4.32 30.55 2.16
CA VAL A 216 5.01 30.41 0.86
C VAL A 216 4.02 30.67 -0.27
N GLY A 217 4.25 31.75 -1.03
CA GLY A 217 3.43 32.16 -2.16
C GLY A 217 4.02 31.78 -3.52
N THR A 218 3.27 32.06 -4.59
CA THR A 218 3.70 31.80 -5.97
C THR A 218 4.93 32.62 -6.38
N SER A 219 5.09 33.85 -5.85
CA SER A 219 6.29 34.65 -6.07
C SER A 219 7.53 34.00 -5.44
N ASP A 220 7.39 33.47 -4.21
CA ASP A 220 8.48 32.76 -3.53
C ASP A 220 8.89 31.51 -4.29
N MET A 221 7.92 30.73 -4.79
CA MET A 221 8.20 29.58 -5.65
C MET A 221 9.03 29.98 -6.88
N ARG A 222 8.62 31.04 -7.59
CA ARG A 222 9.33 31.53 -8.77
C ARG A 222 10.75 31.96 -8.41
N ASP A 223 10.91 32.73 -7.35
CA ASP A 223 12.22 33.23 -6.91
C ASP A 223 13.14 32.07 -6.53
N ILE A 224 12.67 31.13 -5.71
CA ILE A 224 13.44 29.95 -5.30
C ILE A 224 13.87 29.14 -6.52
N LEU A 225 12.93 28.82 -7.42
CA LEU A 225 13.23 27.94 -8.54
C LEU A 225 14.11 28.63 -9.59
N VAL A 226 13.83 29.87 -9.97
CA VAL A 226 14.60 30.57 -11.01
C VAL A 226 15.97 31.00 -10.50
N GLN A 227 16.09 31.49 -9.25
CA GLN A 227 17.38 31.97 -8.73
C GLN A 227 18.36 30.83 -8.44
N ASN A 228 17.88 29.65 -8.06
CA ASN A 228 18.75 28.52 -7.71
C ASN A 228 19.00 27.56 -8.88
N PHE A 229 18.08 27.48 -9.85
CA PHE A 229 18.16 26.49 -10.94
C PHE A 229 18.16 27.11 -12.34
N GLY A 230 17.97 28.42 -12.48
CA GLY A 230 18.07 29.13 -13.76
C GLY A 230 17.10 28.59 -14.81
N ASP A 231 17.64 28.22 -15.98
CA ASP A 231 16.91 27.62 -17.10
C ASP A 231 16.38 26.21 -16.80
N ARG A 232 16.97 25.52 -15.82
CA ARG A 232 16.57 24.17 -15.39
C ARG A 232 15.52 24.15 -14.28
N TRP A 233 14.88 25.28 -14.01
CA TRP A 233 13.88 25.39 -12.93
C TRP A 233 12.73 24.38 -13.07
N ALA A 234 12.36 24.01 -14.30
CA ALA A 234 11.31 23.02 -14.59
C ALA A 234 11.66 21.63 -14.02
N ASP A 235 12.93 21.23 -14.07
CA ASP A 235 13.41 19.96 -13.51
C ASP A 235 13.23 19.90 -11.99
N ALA A 236 13.30 21.07 -11.33
CA ALA A 236 13.25 21.19 -9.87
C ALA A 236 11.83 21.33 -9.31
N VAL A 237 10.80 21.50 -10.16
CA VAL A 237 9.42 21.71 -9.72
C VAL A 237 8.90 20.55 -8.87
N GLN A 238 9.18 19.32 -9.29
CA GLN A 238 8.72 18.14 -8.56
C GLN A 238 9.40 18.03 -7.18
N VAL A 239 10.72 18.26 -7.13
CA VAL A 239 11.47 18.29 -5.86
C VAL A 239 10.95 19.38 -4.94
N TYR A 240 10.65 20.57 -5.48
CA TYR A 240 10.04 21.68 -4.74
C TYR A 240 8.66 21.32 -4.18
N GLN A 241 7.80 20.68 -4.96
CA GLN A 241 6.49 20.25 -4.51
C GLN A 241 6.59 19.21 -3.38
N HIS A 242 7.45 18.20 -3.52
CA HIS A 242 7.69 17.23 -2.44
C HIS A 242 8.26 17.91 -1.19
N ALA A 243 9.21 18.83 -1.34
CA ALA A 243 9.76 19.59 -0.23
C ALA A 243 8.67 20.38 0.50
N LEU A 244 7.91 21.20 -0.22
CA LEU A 244 6.88 22.06 0.37
C LEU A 244 5.75 21.25 1.04
N ASN A 245 5.33 20.13 0.45
CA ASN A 245 4.26 19.29 1.00
C ASN A 245 4.70 18.47 2.22
N SER A 246 6.00 18.26 2.39
CA SER A 246 6.58 17.51 3.51
C SER A 246 7.12 18.39 4.65
N MET A 247 6.98 19.72 4.54
CA MET A 247 7.33 20.67 5.60
C MET A 247 6.12 21.02 6.47
N ASP A 248 6.32 21.23 7.77
CA ASP A 248 5.27 21.79 8.63
C ASP A 248 4.94 23.21 8.19
N ARG A 249 3.71 23.41 7.73
CA ARG A 249 3.18 24.70 7.26
C ARG A 249 1.98 25.15 8.10
N GLY A 250 1.74 24.51 9.25
CA GLY A 250 0.57 24.78 10.08
C GLY A 250 -0.76 24.36 9.43
N VAL A 251 -0.75 23.45 8.46
CA VAL A 251 -1.98 22.95 7.84
C VAL A 251 -2.76 22.14 8.87
N VAL A 252 -4.00 22.54 9.13
CA VAL A 252 -4.88 21.85 10.07
C VAL A 252 -5.74 20.85 9.30
N GLY A 253 -5.78 19.59 9.75
CA GLY A 253 -6.69 18.59 9.21
C GLY A 253 -8.14 18.87 9.62
N GLY A 254 -9.08 18.72 8.68
CA GLY A 254 -10.50 18.75 8.98
C GLY A 254 -10.88 17.61 9.93
N ARG A 255 -11.67 17.93 10.97
CA ARG A 255 -12.31 16.92 11.84
C ARG A 255 -13.38 16.14 11.10
#